data_AF-A0A7R9YZJ4-F1
#
_entry.id   AF-A0A7R9YZJ4-F1
#
_cell.length_a   1.000
_cell.length_b   1.000
_cell.length_c   1.000
_cell.angle_alpha   90.00
_cell.angle_beta   90.00
_cell.angle_gamma   90.00
#
_symmetry.space_group_name_H-M   'P 1'
#
loop_
_entity.id
_entity.type
_entity.pdbx_description
1 polymer ?
#
loop_
_entity_poly.entity_id
_entity_poly.type
_entity_poly.pdbx_seq_one_letter_code
_entity_poly.pdbx_strand_id
1 'polypeptide(L)'
;GWVYSLHVASGVFWVFNFLYLTWGLLEVWAVYPGIHLSPTAVCGSVFSLTARFLILVYQTLYLMWTFGPRQTEYNGVEADSNFWWWQYVWLSLLCMIPWFLEAVLQFYPAMTTMIYTSQNDYLQSFLNILFPLSRLYVGKEVHESLGHTAVYAFFWITMIAWKLFFSYIFEVYAMVLPTLQLTDDYQNYPDQSFLKMTLLLTMRWFPQFLVYLIDMSIWYAVWQAFAGTSVGFSEHLGDVRDMKDIRQNFSRAPDHFCKKMLSPDAGSRRGSSASFLGNSQSNIGNPNQEGTSLLGADPHRLQSYVNRLLDVRIQKWVMFSAAWNEVV
;
A
#
# COMPACT_ATOMS: atom_id res chain seq x y z
N GLY A 1 2.68 -38.73 -0.74
CA GLY A 1 3.36 -37.54 -1.28
C GLY A 1 2.42 -36.34 -1.30
N TRP A 2 1.56 -36.24 -2.31
CA TRP A 2 0.68 -35.08 -2.54
C TRP A 2 -0.23 -34.70 -1.37
N VAL A 3 -0.85 -35.70 -0.71
CA VAL A 3 -1.75 -35.45 0.44
C VAL A 3 -1.00 -34.81 1.62
N TYR A 4 0.20 -35.30 1.93
CA TYR A 4 1.03 -34.73 3.01
C TYR A 4 1.50 -33.30 2.67
N SER A 5 1.88 -33.07 1.41
CA SER A 5 2.22 -31.72 0.92
C SER A 5 1.04 -30.75 1.05
N LEU A 6 -0.18 -31.20 0.74
CA LEU A 6 -1.40 -30.40 0.92
C LEU A 6 -1.67 -30.09 2.40
N HIS A 7 -1.53 -31.05 3.31
CA HIS A 7 -1.67 -30.80 4.75
C HIS A 7 -0.65 -29.77 5.25
N VAL A 8 0.61 -29.87 4.83
CA VAL A 8 1.66 -28.89 5.18
C VAL A 8 1.34 -27.51 4.59
N ALA A 9 0.95 -27.45 3.31
CA ALA A 9 0.55 -26.21 2.65
C ALA A 9 -0.66 -25.56 3.34
N SER A 10 -1.56 -26.36 3.91
CA SER A 10 -2.73 -25.86 4.63
C SER A 10 -2.38 -25.12 5.93
N GLY A 11 -1.14 -25.29 6.45
CA GLY A 11 -0.60 -24.48 7.54
C GLY A 11 -0.52 -22.98 7.20
N VAL A 12 -0.54 -22.62 5.92
CA VAL A 12 -0.62 -21.22 5.49
C VAL A 12 -1.86 -20.52 6.05
N PHE A 13 -3.01 -21.21 6.12
CA PHE A 13 -4.23 -20.65 6.72
C PHE A 13 -4.07 -20.35 8.20
N TRP A 14 -3.31 -21.19 8.91
CA TRP A 14 -2.98 -20.97 10.31
C TRP A 14 -2.10 -19.73 10.48
N VAL A 15 -1.06 -19.59 9.66
CA VAL A 15 -0.17 -18.41 9.69
C VAL A 15 -0.94 -17.12 9.41
N PHE A 16 -1.81 -17.11 8.39
CA PHE A 16 -2.63 -15.94 8.08
C PHE A 16 -3.57 -15.55 9.23
N ASN A 17 -4.24 -16.54 9.85
CA ASN A 17 -5.13 -16.28 10.97
C ASN A 17 -4.37 -15.78 12.22
N PHE A 18 -3.19 -16.33 12.48
CA PHE A 18 -2.30 -15.86 13.55
C PHE A 18 -1.85 -14.42 13.32
N LEU A 19 -1.36 -14.10 12.12
CA LEU A 19 -0.91 -12.74 11.78
C LEU A 19 -2.07 -11.74 11.92
N TYR A 20 -3.27 -12.12 11.50
CA TYR A 20 -4.45 -11.29 11.64
C TYR A 20 -4.81 -11.02 13.11
N LEU A 21 -4.78 -12.05 13.96
CA LEU A 21 -5.02 -11.87 15.39
C LEU A 21 -3.98 -10.92 16.01
N THR A 22 -2.71 -11.03 15.62
CA THR A 22 -1.68 -10.10 16.09
C THR A 22 -1.95 -8.67 15.61
N TRP A 23 -2.38 -8.49 14.35
CA TRP A 23 -2.75 -7.19 13.81
C TRP A 23 -3.95 -6.59 14.54
N GLY A 24 -5.03 -7.36 14.72
CA GLY A 24 -6.22 -6.90 15.41
C GLY A 24 -5.99 -6.60 16.90
N LEU A 25 -5.11 -7.35 17.57
CA LEU A 25 -4.68 -7.01 18.94
C LEU A 25 -3.88 -5.70 18.97
N LEU A 26 -2.97 -5.50 18.01
CA LEU A 26 -2.21 -4.26 17.88
C LEU A 26 -3.13 -3.06 17.63
N GLU A 27 -4.15 -3.25 16.78
CA GLU A 27 -5.17 -2.25 16.47
C GLU A 27 -5.99 -1.88 17.70
N VAL A 28 -6.44 -2.89 18.47
CA VAL A 28 -7.14 -2.65 19.73
C VAL A 28 -6.27 -1.85 20.69
N TRP A 29 -5.00 -2.24 20.83
CA TRP A 29 -4.06 -1.58 21.72
C TRP A 29 -3.73 -0.14 21.30
N ALA A 30 -3.56 0.12 20.00
CA ALA A 30 -3.15 1.42 19.49
C ALA A 30 -4.31 2.43 19.39
N VAL A 31 -5.52 2.00 19.03
CA VAL A 31 -6.62 2.90 18.63
C VAL A 31 -7.67 3.11 19.73
N TYR A 32 -7.96 2.10 20.54
CA TYR A 32 -9.04 2.17 21.53
C TYR A 32 -8.76 3.03 22.78
N PRO A 33 -7.51 3.26 23.24
CA PRO A 33 -7.31 4.04 24.47
C PRO A 33 -7.63 5.53 24.34
N GLY A 34 -7.88 6.05 23.13
CA GLY A 34 -8.08 7.49 22.89
C GLY A 34 -9.41 7.90 22.26
N ILE A 35 -10.32 6.97 21.92
CA ILE A 35 -11.47 7.28 21.05
C ILE A 35 -12.79 6.83 21.68
N HIS A 36 -13.76 7.75 21.73
CA HIS A 36 -15.16 7.43 22.09
C HIS A 36 -15.83 6.66 20.94
N LEU A 37 -15.56 5.36 20.87
CA LEU A 37 -16.22 4.44 19.93
C LEU A 37 -17.66 4.14 20.38
N SER A 38 -18.54 3.92 19.41
CA SER A 38 -19.88 3.40 19.70
C SER A 38 -19.76 2.02 20.35
N PRO A 39 -20.54 1.72 21.42
CA PRO A 39 -20.48 0.44 22.12
C PRO A 39 -20.74 -0.75 21.18
N THR A 40 -21.53 -0.56 20.12
CA THR A 40 -21.80 -1.59 19.10
C THR A 40 -20.54 -1.96 18.29
N ALA A 41 -19.67 -0.98 17.99
CA ALA A 41 -18.43 -1.22 17.24
C ALA A 41 -17.41 -1.98 18.11
N VAL A 42 -17.30 -1.60 19.38
CA VAL A 42 -16.44 -2.28 20.35
C VAL A 42 -16.89 -3.74 20.51
N CYS A 43 -18.18 -3.97 20.71
CA CYS A 43 -18.75 -5.32 20.82
C CYS A 43 -18.47 -6.16 19.55
N GLY A 44 -18.66 -5.59 18.36
CA GLY A 44 -18.39 -6.26 17.09
C GLY A 44 -16.91 -6.66 16.93
N SER A 45 -15.99 -5.75 17.27
CA SER A 45 -14.55 -6.02 17.20
C SER A 45 -14.12 -7.14 18.16
N VAL A 46 -14.60 -7.12 19.41
CA VAL A 46 -14.31 -8.14 20.42
C VAL A 46 -14.88 -9.49 20.00
N PHE A 47 -16.11 -9.51 19.46
CA PHE A 47 -16.72 -10.72 18.94
C PHE A 47 -15.93 -11.31 17.77
N SER A 48 -15.52 -10.49 16.80
CA SER A 48 -14.70 -10.91 15.65
C SER A 48 -13.35 -11.48 16.08
N LEU A 49 -12.65 -10.80 17.01
CA LEU A 49 -11.38 -11.29 17.57
C LEU A 49 -11.55 -12.61 18.32
N THR A 50 -12.60 -12.73 19.14
CA THR A 50 -12.88 -13.95 19.90
C THR A 50 -13.22 -15.12 18.97
N ALA A 51 -14.07 -14.90 17.97
CA ALA A 51 -14.41 -15.92 16.98
C ALA A 51 -13.17 -16.41 16.23
N ARG A 52 -12.29 -15.50 15.80
CA ARG A 52 -11.04 -15.84 15.11
C ARG A 52 -10.04 -16.56 16.00
N PHE A 53 -9.97 -16.19 17.29
CA PHE A 53 -9.16 -16.91 18.27
C PHE A 53 -9.65 -18.35 18.43
N LEU A 54 -10.96 -18.58 18.53
CA LEU A 54 -11.52 -19.94 18.57
C LEU A 54 -11.20 -20.74 17.31
N ILE A 55 -11.27 -20.10 16.13
CA ILE A 55 -10.87 -20.73 14.86
C ILE A 55 -9.37 -21.06 14.86
N LEU A 56 -8.50 -20.20 15.40
CA LEU A 56 -7.07 -20.46 15.51
C LEU A 56 -6.82 -21.68 16.42
N VAL A 57 -7.49 -21.75 17.58
CA VAL A 57 -7.41 -22.90 18.49
C VAL A 57 -7.85 -24.18 17.76
N TYR A 58 -8.96 -24.14 17.03
CA TYR A 58 -9.40 -25.27 16.23
C TYR A 58 -8.36 -25.68 15.16
N GLN A 59 -7.77 -24.72 14.46
CA GLN A 59 -6.71 -25.00 13.48
C GLN A 59 -5.47 -25.63 14.13
N THR A 60 -5.05 -25.16 15.32
CA THR A 60 -3.93 -25.76 16.07
C THR A 60 -4.22 -27.19 16.49
N LEU A 61 -5.43 -27.46 16.98
CA LEU A 61 -5.85 -28.80 17.38
C LEU A 61 -5.89 -29.75 16.18
N TYR A 62 -6.41 -29.27 15.03
CA TYR A 62 -6.42 -30.05 13.80
C TYR A 62 -5.00 -30.38 13.32
N LEU A 63 -4.10 -29.40 13.27
CA LEU A 63 -2.71 -29.64 12.86
C LEU A 63 -2.01 -30.61 13.82
N MET A 64 -2.20 -30.45 15.12
CA MET A 64 -1.65 -31.36 16.13
C MET A 64 -2.19 -32.79 15.95
N TRP A 65 -3.47 -32.96 15.62
CA TRP A 65 -4.04 -34.27 15.35
C TRP A 65 -3.49 -34.89 14.06
N THR A 66 -3.31 -34.10 12.99
CA THR A 66 -2.78 -34.60 11.71
C THR A 66 -1.30 -34.97 11.75
N PHE A 67 -0.48 -34.26 12.52
CA PHE A 67 0.97 -34.46 12.61
C PHE A 67 1.41 -35.19 13.89
N GLY A 68 0.49 -35.47 14.81
CA GLY A 68 0.74 -36.18 16.06
C GLY A 68 0.99 -37.69 15.84
N PRO A 69 1.64 -38.37 16.81
CA PRO A 69 1.88 -39.80 16.73
C PRO A 69 0.56 -40.58 16.67
N ARG A 70 0.43 -41.42 15.63
CA ARG A 70 -0.76 -42.16 15.19
C ARG A 70 -1.35 -43.18 16.20
N GLN A 71 -0.84 -43.25 17.43
CA GLN A 71 -1.06 -44.37 18.36
C GLN A 71 -1.71 -44.02 19.69
N THR A 72 -2.21 -42.80 19.89
CA THR A 72 -3.05 -42.52 21.06
C THR A 72 -4.36 -41.92 20.58
N GLU A 73 -5.46 -42.58 20.96
CA GLU A 73 -6.83 -42.08 20.86
C GLU A 73 -6.91 -40.72 21.54
N TYR A 74 -6.57 -39.65 20.82
CA TYR A 74 -6.80 -38.30 21.28
C TYR A 74 -8.29 -38.03 21.13
N ASN A 75 -9.00 -38.12 22.25
CA ASN A 75 -10.37 -37.68 22.48
C ASN A 75 -11.43 -38.27 21.53
N GLY A 76 -11.53 -39.60 21.42
CA GLY A 76 -12.79 -40.30 21.10
C GLY A 76 -13.49 -39.95 19.78
N VAL A 77 -12.83 -39.24 18.87
CA VAL A 77 -13.34 -38.96 17.55
C VAL A 77 -12.81 -40.04 16.60
N GLU A 78 -13.44 -41.21 16.64
CA GLU A 78 -13.36 -42.16 15.54
C GLU A 78 -14.24 -41.62 14.39
N ALA A 79 -13.67 -40.80 13.51
CA ALA A 79 -14.40 -40.33 12.35
C ALA A 79 -13.48 -40.08 11.15
N ASP A 80 -14.05 -40.30 9.96
CA ASP A 80 -13.41 -40.23 8.65
C ASP A 80 -12.41 -39.08 8.52
N SER A 81 -11.14 -39.42 8.25
CA SER A 81 -10.05 -38.46 8.00
C SER A 81 -10.42 -37.41 6.94
N ASN A 82 -11.19 -37.82 5.92
CA ASN A 82 -11.67 -36.95 4.85
C ASN A 82 -12.68 -35.90 5.32
N PHE A 83 -13.55 -36.24 6.28
CA PHE A 83 -14.55 -35.32 6.80
C PHE A 83 -13.89 -34.17 7.56
N TRP A 84 -12.97 -34.48 8.48
CA TRP A 84 -12.24 -33.50 9.28
C TRP A 84 -11.36 -32.58 8.43
N TRP A 85 -10.74 -33.12 7.37
CA TRP A 85 -9.98 -32.32 6.42
C TRP A 85 -10.84 -31.28 5.72
N TRP A 86 -12.00 -31.68 5.17
CA TRP A 86 -12.87 -30.71 4.49
C TRP A 86 -13.49 -29.73 5.50
N GLN A 87 -13.82 -30.16 6.71
CA GLN A 87 -14.27 -29.22 7.75
C GLN A 87 -13.20 -28.15 8.05
N TYR A 88 -11.93 -28.55 8.18
CA TYR A 88 -10.80 -27.62 8.36
C TYR A 88 -10.68 -26.62 7.20
N VAL A 89 -10.74 -27.10 5.96
CA VAL A 89 -10.62 -26.26 4.76
C VAL A 89 -11.78 -25.28 4.67
N TRP A 90 -13.03 -25.73 4.84
CA TRP A 90 -14.21 -24.86 4.80
C TRP A 90 -14.17 -23.78 5.88
N LEU A 91 -13.86 -24.15 7.13
CA LEU A 91 -13.78 -23.22 8.24
C LEU A 91 -12.68 -22.16 8.00
N SER A 92 -11.53 -22.60 7.50
CA SER A 92 -10.41 -21.71 7.17
C SER A 92 -10.76 -20.76 6.03
N LEU A 93 -11.41 -21.25 4.96
CA LEU A 93 -11.86 -20.41 3.85
C LEU A 93 -12.91 -19.39 4.28
N LEU A 94 -13.88 -19.81 5.09
CA LEU A 94 -14.92 -18.92 5.61
C LEU A 94 -14.32 -17.78 6.44
N CYS A 95 -13.31 -18.07 7.26
CA CYS A 95 -12.57 -17.06 8.01
C CYS A 95 -11.83 -16.05 7.13
N MET A 96 -11.45 -16.43 5.90
CA MET A 96 -10.72 -15.59 4.97
C MET A 96 -11.62 -14.69 4.10
N ILE A 97 -12.92 -15.01 3.97
CA ILE A 97 -13.86 -14.24 3.14
C ILE A 97 -13.86 -12.73 3.48
N PRO A 98 -13.97 -12.30 4.75
CA PRO A 98 -13.96 -10.87 5.09
C PRO A 98 -12.68 -10.16 4.64
N TRP A 99 -11.54 -10.83 4.75
CA TRP A 99 -10.25 -10.24 4.39
C TRP A 99 -10.04 -10.20 2.88
N PHE A 100 -10.47 -11.25 2.17
CA PHE A 100 -10.49 -11.21 0.71
C PHE A 100 -11.36 -10.07 0.21
N LEU A 101 -12.51 -9.84 0.85
CA LEU A 101 -13.38 -8.71 0.57
C LEU A 101 -12.66 -7.37 0.85
N GLU A 102 -11.99 -7.21 2.00
CA GLU A 102 -11.16 -6.02 2.27
C GLU A 102 -10.07 -5.80 1.21
N ALA A 103 -9.33 -6.85 0.85
CA ALA A 103 -8.24 -6.76 -0.12
C ALA A 103 -8.73 -6.33 -1.50
N VAL A 104 -9.87 -6.89 -1.94
CA VAL A 104 -10.53 -6.50 -3.20
C VAL A 104 -11.01 -5.06 -3.14
N LEU A 105 -11.60 -4.65 -2.01
CA LEU A 105 -12.03 -3.26 -1.81
C LEU A 105 -10.82 -2.31 -1.82
N GLN A 106 -9.70 -2.68 -1.21
CA GLN A 106 -8.50 -1.86 -1.20
C GLN A 106 -7.85 -1.74 -2.58
N PHE A 107 -7.97 -2.77 -3.42
CA PHE A 107 -7.48 -2.73 -4.79
C PHE A 107 -8.24 -1.72 -5.65
N TYR A 108 -9.51 -1.47 -5.33
CA TYR A 108 -10.36 -0.53 -6.05
C TYR A 108 -11.03 0.49 -5.10
N PRO A 109 -10.35 1.63 -4.83
CA PRO A 109 -10.79 2.62 -3.85
C PRO A 109 -12.18 3.24 -4.15
N ALA A 110 -12.60 3.27 -5.41
CA ALA A 110 -13.93 3.77 -5.75
C ALA A 110 -15.07 2.84 -5.29
N MET A 111 -14.87 1.51 -5.27
CA MET A 111 -15.85 0.56 -4.70
C MET A 111 -15.94 0.76 -3.19
N THR A 112 -14.79 0.92 -2.55
CA THR A 112 -14.69 1.20 -1.11
C THR A 112 -15.45 2.47 -0.74
N THR A 113 -15.32 3.52 -1.54
CA THR A 113 -16.08 4.76 -1.39
C THR A 113 -17.58 4.54 -1.52
N MET A 114 -18.01 3.84 -2.58
CA MET A 114 -19.43 3.56 -2.79
C MET A 114 -20.05 2.81 -1.61
N ILE A 115 -19.33 1.84 -1.04
CA ILE A 115 -19.79 1.06 0.11
C ILE A 115 -19.80 1.90 1.37
N TYR A 116 -18.77 2.72 1.62
CA TYR A 116 -18.67 3.56 2.82
C TYR A 116 -19.59 4.79 2.84
N THR A 117 -20.06 5.25 1.67
CA THR A 117 -21.00 6.38 1.49
C THR A 117 -22.45 5.91 1.30
N SER A 118 -22.69 4.60 1.14
CA SER A 118 -24.03 4.05 1.00
C SER A 118 -24.94 4.42 2.20
N GLN A 119 -26.17 4.86 1.90
CA GLN A 119 -27.15 5.34 2.90
C GLN A 119 -27.96 4.20 3.56
N ASN A 120 -27.62 2.94 3.31
CA ASN A 120 -28.36 1.80 3.82
C ASN A 120 -27.92 1.46 5.25
N ASP A 121 -28.80 1.65 6.23
CA ASP A 121 -28.51 1.41 7.66
C ASP A 121 -28.07 -0.03 7.97
N TYR A 122 -28.62 -1.02 7.25
CA TYR A 122 -28.23 -2.44 7.39
C TYR A 122 -26.81 -2.69 6.91
N LEU A 123 -26.45 -2.12 5.75
CA LEU A 123 -25.12 -2.27 5.17
C LEU A 123 -24.08 -1.59 6.06
N GLN A 124 -24.40 -0.40 6.58
CA GLN A 124 -23.52 0.34 7.47
C GLN A 124 -23.35 -0.34 8.84
N SER A 125 -24.41 -0.99 9.37
CA SER A 125 -24.32 -1.79 10.59
C SER A 125 -23.47 -3.05 10.40
N PHE A 126 -23.63 -3.75 9.27
CA PHE A 126 -22.79 -4.89 8.90
C PHE A 126 -21.32 -4.48 8.74
N LEU A 127 -21.07 -3.36 8.07
CA LEU A 127 -19.74 -2.80 7.88
C LEU A 127 -19.11 -2.33 9.19
N ASN A 128 -19.91 -1.86 10.16
CA ASN A 128 -19.43 -1.45 11.46
C ASN A 128 -19.03 -2.65 12.34
N ILE A 129 -19.68 -3.81 12.14
CA ILE A 129 -19.30 -5.06 12.80
C ILE A 129 -18.03 -5.63 12.16
N LEU A 130 -17.91 -5.55 10.83
CA LEU A 130 -16.79 -6.13 10.09
C LEU A 130 -15.55 -5.23 10.09
N PHE A 131 -15.74 -3.92 9.97
CA PHE A 131 -14.71 -2.89 9.78
C PHE A 131 -14.97 -1.67 10.70
N PRO A 132 -14.61 -1.75 12.00
CA PRO A 132 -14.90 -0.69 12.96
C PRO A 132 -14.23 0.65 12.61
N LEU A 133 -13.10 0.62 11.88
CA LEU A 133 -12.34 1.79 11.44
C LEU A 133 -12.99 2.56 10.27
N SER A 134 -13.97 1.99 9.58
CA SER A 134 -14.64 2.63 8.43
C SER A 134 -15.27 3.99 8.74
N ARG A 135 -15.63 4.24 10.01
CA ARG A 135 -16.17 5.53 10.48
C ARG A 135 -15.10 6.55 10.83
N LEU A 136 -13.89 6.11 11.17
CA LEU A 136 -12.75 6.96 11.51
C LEU A 136 -12.02 7.45 10.25
N TYR A 137 -12.30 6.83 9.10
CA TYR A 137 -11.72 7.23 7.82
C TYR A 137 -12.27 8.58 7.36
N VAL A 138 -11.52 9.66 7.67
CA VAL A 138 -11.76 11.02 7.20
C VAL A 138 -11.05 11.16 5.85
N GLY A 139 -11.81 11.10 4.76
CA GLY A 139 -11.27 11.10 3.40
C GLY A 139 -12.01 10.21 2.40
N LYS A 140 -13.27 9.83 2.69
CA LYS A 140 -14.04 8.88 1.87
C LYS A 140 -14.17 9.29 0.40
N GLU A 141 -14.16 10.58 0.09
CA GLU A 141 -14.32 11.09 -1.29
C GLU A 141 -13.03 11.67 -1.88
N VAL A 142 -11.89 11.60 -1.18
CA VAL A 142 -10.61 12.16 -1.63
C VAL A 142 -9.81 11.08 -2.37
N HIS A 143 -10.41 10.48 -3.39
CA HIS A 143 -9.74 9.45 -4.18
C HIS A 143 -9.25 10.02 -5.51
N GLU A 144 -8.01 9.66 -5.86
CA GLU A 144 -7.45 9.95 -7.17
C GLU A 144 -8.16 9.16 -8.27
N SER A 145 -7.95 9.58 -9.52
CA SER A 145 -8.50 8.87 -10.68
C SER A 145 -8.06 7.39 -10.66
N LEU A 146 -8.96 6.52 -11.12
CA LEU A 146 -8.73 5.07 -11.16
C LEU A 146 -7.46 4.68 -11.92
N GLY A 147 -7.07 5.48 -12.93
CA GLY A 147 -5.86 5.28 -13.70
C GLY A 147 -4.59 5.36 -12.85
N HIS A 148 -4.47 6.38 -11.99
CA HIS A 148 -3.29 6.54 -11.13
C HIS A 148 -3.20 5.44 -10.08
N THR A 149 -4.34 5.05 -9.51
CA THR A 149 -4.39 3.92 -8.58
C THR A 149 -3.93 2.62 -9.24
N ALA A 150 -4.34 2.36 -10.48
CA ALA A 150 -3.95 1.16 -11.21
C ALA A 150 -2.43 1.10 -11.47
N VAL A 151 -1.80 2.23 -11.85
CA VAL A 151 -0.35 2.31 -12.04
C VAL A 151 0.39 2.03 -10.73
N TYR A 152 -0.08 2.61 -9.62
CA TYR A 152 0.46 2.36 -8.29
C TYR A 152 0.33 0.88 -7.88
N ALA A 153 -0.84 0.29 -8.07
CA ALA A 153 -1.08 -1.12 -7.76
C ALA A 153 -0.18 -2.05 -8.62
N PHE A 154 -0.02 -1.73 -9.91
CA PHE A 154 0.87 -2.45 -10.80
C PHE A 154 2.34 -2.39 -10.34
N PHE A 155 2.79 -1.21 -9.90
CA PHE A 155 4.13 -1.04 -9.32
C PHE A 155 4.36 -2.00 -8.14
N TRP A 156 3.41 -2.06 -7.19
CA TRP A 156 3.55 -2.92 -6.02
C TRP A 156 3.43 -4.41 -6.35
N ILE A 157 2.47 -4.81 -7.19
CA ILE A 157 2.31 -6.22 -7.58
C ILE A 157 3.57 -6.73 -8.27
N THR A 158 4.10 -5.96 -9.21
CA THR A 158 5.30 -6.36 -9.95
C THR A 158 6.52 -6.43 -9.04
N MET A 159 6.70 -5.47 -8.13
CA MET A 159 7.76 -5.49 -7.13
C MET A 159 7.67 -6.72 -6.21
N ILE A 160 6.47 -7.03 -5.68
CA ILE A 160 6.24 -8.18 -4.80
C ILE A 160 6.47 -9.49 -5.56
N ALA A 161 5.94 -9.62 -6.78
CA ALA A 161 6.12 -10.81 -7.61
C ALA A 161 7.60 -11.07 -7.89
N TRP A 162 8.35 -10.02 -8.22
CA TRP A 162 9.79 -10.10 -8.44
C TRP A 162 10.54 -10.49 -7.16
N LYS A 163 10.22 -9.88 -6.02
CA LYS A 163 10.79 -10.24 -4.72
C LYS A 163 10.54 -11.72 -4.39
N LEU A 164 9.32 -12.22 -4.57
CA LEU A 164 8.99 -13.61 -4.28
C LEU A 164 9.77 -14.57 -5.17
N PHE A 165 9.89 -14.25 -6.46
CA PHE A 165 10.69 -15.04 -7.40
C PHE A 165 12.17 -15.09 -7.02
N PHE A 166 12.78 -13.94 -6.73
CA PHE A 166 14.17 -13.85 -6.33
C PHE A 166 14.43 -14.57 -4.99
N SER A 167 13.57 -14.33 -4.00
CA SER A 167 13.69 -14.97 -2.67
C SER A 167 13.59 -16.49 -2.78
N TYR A 168 12.71 -17.00 -3.64
CA TYR A 168 12.57 -18.44 -3.84
C TYR A 168 13.85 -19.07 -4.39
N ILE A 169 14.46 -18.47 -5.42
CA ILE A 169 15.65 -19.02 -6.08
C ILE A 169 16.89 -18.91 -5.19
N PHE A 170 17.11 -17.76 -4.56
CA PHE A 170 18.36 -17.51 -3.83
C PHE A 170 18.30 -17.95 -2.37
N GLU A 171 17.14 -17.87 -1.73
CA GLU A 171 17.02 -18.16 -0.30
C GLU A 171 16.43 -19.54 -0.07
N VAL A 172 15.22 -19.79 -0.57
CA VAL A 172 14.50 -21.02 -0.26
C VAL A 172 15.19 -22.23 -0.88
N TYR A 173 15.48 -22.17 -2.18
CA TYR A 173 16.07 -23.28 -2.92
C TYR A 173 17.43 -23.71 -2.35
N ALA A 174 18.29 -22.76 -1.99
CA ALA A 174 19.59 -23.04 -1.38
C ALA A 174 19.48 -23.69 0.01
N MET A 175 18.39 -23.43 0.73
CA MET A 175 18.18 -23.93 2.09
C MET A 175 17.47 -25.28 2.14
N VAL A 176 16.74 -25.71 1.10
CA VAL A 176 16.04 -27.01 1.10
C VAL A 176 17.00 -28.18 1.32
N LEU A 177 18.14 -28.17 0.63
CA LEU A 177 19.11 -29.27 0.67
C LEU A 177 19.69 -29.49 2.09
N PRO A 178 20.22 -28.45 2.78
CA PRO A 178 20.71 -28.66 4.13
C PRO A 178 19.62 -28.96 5.15
N THR A 179 18.39 -28.47 4.97
CA THR A 179 17.29 -28.87 5.86
C THR A 179 16.93 -30.35 5.72
N LEU A 180 16.99 -30.89 4.50
CA LEU A 180 16.74 -32.30 4.25
C LEU A 180 17.83 -33.16 4.89
N GLN A 181 19.10 -32.78 4.74
CA GLN A 181 20.24 -33.48 5.36
C GLN A 181 20.12 -33.52 6.89
N LEU A 182 19.78 -32.38 7.51
CA LEU A 182 19.61 -32.31 8.96
C LEU A 182 18.46 -33.20 9.45
N THR A 183 17.39 -33.30 8.66
CA THR A 183 16.22 -34.14 8.97
C THR A 183 16.53 -35.62 8.80
N ASP A 184 17.28 -35.98 7.76
CA ASP A 184 17.75 -37.35 7.54
C ASP A 184 18.69 -37.81 8.66
N ASP A 185 19.61 -36.93 9.11
CA ASP A 185 20.48 -37.21 10.26
C ASP A 185 19.68 -37.45 11.55
N TYR A 186 18.63 -36.67 11.80
CA TYR A 186 17.76 -36.91 12.97
C TYR A 186 17.01 -38.25 12.88
N GLN A 187 16.59 -38.66 11.68
CA GLN A 187 15.90 -39.93 11.49
C GLN A 187 16.83 -41.14 11.61
N ASN A 188 18.09 -40.99 11.19
CA ASN A 188 19.09 -42.07 11.21
C ASN A 188 19.77 -42.23 12.58
N TYR A 189 19.82 -41.18 13.42
CA TYR A 189 20.44 -41.21 14.74
C TYR A 189 19.41 -40.96 15.87
N PRO A 190 18.84 -42.02 16.48
CA PRO A 190 17.74 -41.89 17.46
C PRO A 190 18.13 -41.26 18.80
N ASP A 191 19.43 -41.11 19.10
CA ASP A 191 19.94 -40.53 20.35
C ASP A 191 19.99 -38.98 20.33
N GLN A 192 19.60 -38.33 19.22
CA GLN A 192 19.62 -36.87 19.12
C GLN A 192 18.34 -36.24 19.70
N SER A 193 18.51 -35.29 20.62
CA SER A 193 17.39 -34.52 21.17
C SER A 193 16.76 -33.60 20.10
N PHE A 194 15.43 -33.58 20.01
CA PHE A 194 14.66 -32.69 19.11
C PHE A 194 15.07 -31.21 19.22
N LEU A 195 15.35 -30.73 20.43
CA LEU A 195 15.76 -29.34 20.69
C LEU A 195 17.05 -28.96 19.94
N LYS A 196 18.04 -29.88 19.90
CA LYS A 196 19.32 -29.66 19.20
C LYS A 196 19.12 -29.55 17.69
N MET A 197 18.28 -30.39 17.11
CA MET A 197 17.86 -30.33 15.71
C MET A 197 17.21 -28.97 15.39
N THR A 198 16.22 -28.55 16.19
CA THR A 198 15.54 -27.25 16.00
C THR A 198 16.49 -26.07 16.15
N LEU A 199 17.42 -26.12 17.12
CA LEU A 199 18.41 -25.06 17.32
C LEU A 199 19.37 -24.96 16.15
N LEU A 200 19.91 -26.08 15.65
CA LEU A 200 20.78 -26.10 14.48
C LEU A 200 20.06 -25.59 13.22
N LEU A 201 18.80 -25.99 13.05
CA LEU A 201 17.95 -25.52 11.95
C LEU A 201 17.73 -24.01 12.03
N THR A 202 17.27 -23.50 13.17
CA THR A 202 17.03 -22.07 13.37
C THR A 202 18.31 -21.24 13.22
N MET A 203 19.43 -21.68 13.79
CA MET A 203 20.72 -21.02 13.64
C MET A 203 21.16 -20.97 12.17
N ARG A 204 20.90 -22.02 11.40
CA ARG A 204 21.23 -22.06 9.96
C ARG A 204 20.32 -21.17 9.12
N TRP A 205 19.05 -21.06 9.47
CA TRP A 205 18.09 -20.18 8.79
C TRP A 205 18.24 -18.70 9.17
N PHE A 206 18.77 -18.41 10.34
CA PHE A 206 18.83 -17.05 10.88
C PHE A 206 19.59 -16.06 9.98
N PRO A 207 20.79 -16.35 9.45
CA PRO A 207 21.47 -15.45 8.53
C PRO A 207 20.66 -15.18 7.25
N GLN A 208 20.02 -16.22 6.71
CA GLN A 208 19.22 -16.11 5.49
C GLN A 208 17.98 -15.23 5.72
N PHE A 209 17.34 -15.38 6.88
CA PHE A 209 16.22 -14.55 7.28
C PHE A 209 16.61 -13.07 7.42
N LEU A 210 17.79 -12.77 7.97
CA LEU A 210 18.28 -11.39 8.05
C LEU A 210 18.49 -10.78 6.65
N VAL A 211 19.03 -11.55 5.70
CA VAL A 211 19.16 -11.12 4.30
C VAL A 211 17.78 -10.84 3.69
N TYR A 212 16.80 -11.71 3.93
CA TYR A 212 15.43 -11.52 3.45
C TYR A 212 14.82 -10.18 3.93
N LEU A 213 15.04 -9.80 5.19
CA LEU A 213 14.54 -8.54 5.76
C LEU A 213 15.14 -7.30 5.07
N ILE A 214 16.43 -7.34 4.75
CA ILE A 214 17.14 -6.22 4.11
C ILE A 214 16.78 -6.13 2.61
N ASP A 215 16.52 -7.28 1.98
CA ASP A 215 16.32 -7.37 0.53
C ASP A 215 15.12 -6.55 0.04
N MET A 216 14.06 -6.39 0.85
CA MET A 216 12.93 -5.51 0.50
C MET A 216 13.33 -4.06 0.24
N SER A 217 14.30 -3.54 0.99
CA SER A 217 14.79 -2.16 0.81
C SER A 217 15.56 -2.00 -0.50
N ILE A 218 16.31 -3.03 -0.91
CA ILE A 218 17.10 -3.04 -2.12
C ILE A 218 16.19 -3.09 -3.34
N TRP A 219 15.24 -4.02 -3.37
CA TRP A 219 14.31 -4.14 -4.50
C TRP A 219 13.40 -2.93 -4.63
N TYR A 220 12.95 -2.36 -3.50
CA TYR A 220 12.21 -1.11 -3.51
C TYR A 220 13.05 0.02 -4.12
N ALA A 221 14.35 0.12 -3.77
CA ALA A 221 15.25 1.13 -4.32
C ALA A 221 15.48 1.01 -5.83
N VAL A 222 15.52 -0.22 -6.36
CA VAL A 222 15.63 -0.47 -7.80
C VAL A 222 14.32 -0.13 -8.52
N TRP A 223 13.17 -0.55 -7.98
CA TRP A 223 11.87 -0.31 -8.60
C TRP A 223 11.51 1.17 -8.60
N GLN A 224 11.77 1.89 -7.50
CA GLN A 224 11.57 3.35 -7.44
C GLN A 224 12.49 4.09 -8.42
N ALA A 225 13.72 3.64 -8.63
CA ALA A 225 14.64 4.26 -9.58
C ALA A 225 14.13 4.04 -11.01
N PHE A 226 13.67 2.82 -11.33
CA PHE A 226 13.05 2.52 -12.62
C PHE A 226 11.82 3.40 -12.86
N ALA A 227 10.86 3.42 -11.94
CA ALA A 227 9.66 4.26 -12.03
C ALA A 227 10.01 5.75 -12.13
N GLY A 228 10.95 6.23 -11.32
CA GLY A 228 11.42 7.62 -11.32
C GLY A 228 12.09 8.01 -12.65
N THR A 229 12.88 7.10 -13.25
CA THR A 229 13.45 7.34 -14.59
C THR A 229 12.37 7.35 -15.66
N SER A 230 11.37 6.46 -15.61
CA SER A 230 10.25 6.46 -16.56
C SER A 230 9.45 7.76 -16.50
N VAL A 231 9.17 8.26 -15.29
CA VAL A 231 8.49 9.56 -15.11
C VAL A 231 9.37 10.71 -15.58
N GLY A 232 10.66 10.72 -15.22
CA GLY A 232 11.60 11.75 -15.66
C GLY A 232 11.74 11.84 -17.18
N PHE A 233 11.73 10.71 -17.89
CA PHE A 233 11.68 10.69 -19.35
C PHE A 233 10.35 11.21 -19.90
N SER A 234 9.22 10.85 -19.28
CA SER A 234 7.89 11.33 -19.69
C SER A 234 7.75 12.85 -19.53
N GLU A 235 8.31 13.41 -18.46
CA GLU A 235 8.30 14.85 -18.19
C GLU A 235 9.37 15.63 -18.97
N HIS A 236 10.13 14.96 -19.84
CA HIS A 236 11.22 15.56 -20.59
C HIS A 236 12.23 16.30 -19.67
N LEU A 237 12.47 15.77 -18.47
CA LEU A 237 13.52 16.27 -17.57
C LEU A 237 14.87 16.14 -18.30
N GLY A 238 15.37 17.25 -18.83
CA GLY A 238 16.58 17.29 -19.64
C GLY A 238 16.44 18.07 -20.97
N ASP A 239 15.26 18.59 -21.31
CA ASP A 239 15.07 19.45 -22.48
C ASP A 239 15.69 20.85 -22.28
N VAL A 240 15.69 21.34 -21.04
CA VAL A 240 16.31 22.63 -20.68
C VAL A 240 17.76 22.40 -20.27
N ARG A 241 18.67 22.49 -21.24
CA ARG A 241 20.11 22.23 -21.03
C ARG A 241 20.95 23.51 -20.97
N ASP A 242 20.47 24.60 -21.56
CA ASP A 242 21.18 25.88 -21.63
C ASP A 242 20.47 26.99 -20.85
N MET A 243 21.24 27.98 -20.38
CA MET A 243 20.72 29.18 -19.70
C MET A 243 19.79 29.99 -20.61
N LYS A 244 19.95 29.88 -21.93
CA LYS A 244 19.05 30.48 -22.92
C LYS A 244 17.66 29.82 -22.91
N ASP A 245 17.61 28.50 -22.81
CA ASP A 245 16.34 27.74 -22.77
C ASP A 245 15.60 28.01 -21.46
N ILE A 246 16.33 28.09 -20.35
CA ILE A 246 15.80 28.51 -19.04
C ILE A 246 15.13 29.88 -19.17
N ARG A 247 15.83 30.87 -19.74
CA ARG A 247 15.30 32.23 -19.89
C ARG A 247 14.07 32.29 -20.79
N GLN A 248 14.04 31.50 -21.86
CA GLN A 248 12.87 31.41 -22.74
C GLN A 248 11.66 30.76 -22.04
N ASN A 249 11.86 29.67 -21.31
CA ASN A 249 10.78 29.05 -20.54
C ASN A 249 10.28 29.95 -19.42
N PHE A 250 11.15 30.66 -18.69
CA PHE A 250 10.72 31.67 -17.72
C PHE A 250 9.95 32.82 -18.37
N SER A 251 10.33 33.25 -19.58
CA SER A 251 9.60 34.30 -20.29
C SER A 251 8.20 33.84 -20.76
N ARG A 252 8.02 32.54 -21.05
CA ARG A 252 6.74 31.93 -21.47
C ARG A 252 5.89 31.44 -20.29
N ALA A 253 6.47 31.26 -19.11
CA ALA A 253 5.77 30.87 -17.88
C ALA A 253 4.54 31.74 -17.56
N PRO A 254 4.58 33.09 -17.61
CA PRO A 254 3.38 33.90 -17.35
C PRO A 254 2.25 33.65 -18.36
N ASP A 255 2.56 33.40 -19.63
CA ASP A 255 1.56 33.09 -20.65
C ASP A 255 0.90 31.72 -20.40
N HIS A 256 1.71 30.71 -20.07
CA HIS A 256 1.21 29.38 -19.70
C HIS A 256 0.36 29.42 -18.42
N PHE A 257 0.77 30.22 -17.44
CA PHE A 257 0.03 30.41 -16.19
C PHE A 257 -1.32 31.08 -16.44
N CYS A 258 -1.36 32.18 -17.21
CA CYS A 258 -2.60 32.83 -17.61
C CYS A 258 -3.53 31.87 -18.38
N LYS A 259 -2.96 31.03 -19.26
CA LYS A 259 -3.72 30.02 -20.02
C LYS A 259 -4.28 28.89 -19.14
N LYS A 260 -3.57 28.46 -18.08
CA LYS A 260 -4.03 27.42 -17.15
C LYS A 260 -5.01 27.98 -16.09
N MET A 261 -4.94 29.29 -15.78
CA MET A 261 -5.89 29.99 -14.91
C MET A 261 -7.23 30.33 -15.56
N LEU A 262 -7.23 30.65 -16.85
CA LEU A 262 -8.47 30.93 -17.58
C LEU A 262 -9.16 29.60 -17.89
N SER A 263 -10.38 29.40 -17.38
CA SER A 263 -11.19 28.25 -17.81
C SER A 263 -11.34 28.26 -19.34
N PRO A 264 -11.37 27.10 -20.03
CA PRO A 264 -11.52 27.05 -21.48
C PRO A 264 -12.74 27.84 -22.00
N ASP A 265 -13.76 28.01 -21.14
CA ASP A 265 -14.99 28.77 -21.43
C ASP A 265 -14.87 30.28 -21.21
N ALA A 266 -13.87 30.78 -20.48
CA ALA A 266 -13.65 32.21 -20.30
C ALA A 266 -13.24 32.90 -21.62
N GLY A 267 -12.63 32.16 -22.56
CA GLY A 267 -12.31 32.65 -23.90
C GLY A 267 -13.48 32.64 -24.88
N SER A 268 -14.45 31.75 -24.70
CA SER A 268 -15.62 31.58 -25.58
C SER A 268 -16.57 32.78 -25.57
N ARG A 269 -16.65 33.50 -24.44
CA ARG A 269 -17.46 34.73 -24.32
C ARG A 269 -16.77 36.00 -24.80
N ARG A 270 -15.49 35.95 -25.20
CA ARG A 270 -14.81 37.12 -25.77
C ARG A 270 -15.08 37.22 -27.28
N GLY A 271 -16.37 37.30 -27.60
CA GLY A 271 -16.84 37.66 -28.92
C GLY A 271 -16.36 39.07 -29.31
N SER A 272 -15.76 39.14 -30.49
CA SER A 272 -15.94 40.25 -31.44
C SER A 272 -15.27 41.61 -31.20
N SER A 273 -14.46 41.85 -30.16
CA SER A 273 -13.83 43.18 -29.98
C SER A 273 -12.32 43.26 -30.24
N ALA A 274 -11.65 42.16 -30.60
CA ALA A 274 -10.19 42.16 -30.82
C ALA A 274 -9.75 42.34 -32.30
N SER A 275 -10.67 42.57 -33.23
CA SER A 275 -10.37 42.83 -34.64
C SER A 275 -10.08 44.31 -34.96
N PHE A 276 -10.00 45.20 -33.96
CA PHE A 276 -9.90 46.66 -34.17
C PHE A 276 -8.52 47.28 -33.91
N LEU A 277 -7.47 46.49 -33.62
CA LEU A 277 -6.11 47.02 -33.38
C LEU A 277 -5.11 46.74 -34.52
N GLY A 278 -5.62 46.49 -35.72
CA GLY A 278 -4.83 46.20 -36.91
C GLY A 278 -4.88 47.28 -37.98
N ASN A 279 -4.87 48.58 -37.63
CA ASN A 279 -4.48 49.62 -38.60
C ASN A 279 -4.27 51.00 -37.94
N SER A 280 -3.02 51.39 -37.67
CA SER A 280 -2.61 52.81 -37.63
C SER A 280 -1.09 52.91 -37.69
N GLN A 281 -0.60 53.23 -38.88
CA GLN A 281 0.78 53.61 -39.12
C GLN A 281 1.02 55.06 -38.65
N SER A 282 2.25 55.33 -38.20
CA SER A 282 2.88 56.66 -37.99
C SER A 282 2.46 57.51 -36.77
N ASN A 283 3.33 57.62 -35.75
CA ASN A 283 4.08 58.86 -35.49
C ASN A 283 5.06 58.76 -34.30
N ILE A 284 6.11 59.57 -34.42
CA ILE A 284 7.23 59.85 -33.51
C ILE A 284 6.78 60.42 -32.15
N GLY A 285 7.45 60.03 -31.05
CA GLY A 285 7.54 60.88 -29.83
C GLY A 285 7.58 60.18 -28.47
N ASN A 286 8.77 60.24 -27.83
CA ASN A 286 9.06 60.27 -26.38
C ASN A 286 9.04 58.96 -25.53
N PRO A 287 10.15 58.63 -24.81
CA PRO A 287 10.18 57.59 -23.80
C PRO A 287 10.05 58.23 -22.41
N ASN A 288 8.87 58.22 -21.80
CA ASN A 288 8.68 58.36 -20.36
C ASN A 288 7.18 58.31 -20.06
N GLN A 289 6.68 57.12 -19.78
CA GLN A 289 5.47 56.94 -18.96
C GLN A 289 5.52 55.54 -18.37
N GLU A 290 5.99 55.49 -17.12
CA GLU A 290 5.95 54.33 -16.25
C GLU A 290 4.48 53.91 -16.06
N GLY A 291 4.16 52.69 -16.50
CA GLY A 291 2.92 52.03 -16.19
C GLY A 291 2.87 51.68 -14.71
N THR A 292 1.94 52.31 -14.00
CA THR A 292 1.51 52.01 -12.64
C THR A 292 1.28 50.50 -12.44
N SER A 293 2.07 49.90 -11.57
CA SER A 293 1.98 48.51 -11.11
C SER A 293 0.76 48.31 -10.21
N LEU A 294 -0.11 47.38 -10.62
CA LEU A 294 -1.40 47.05 -9.98
C LEU A 294 -1.28 45.98 -8.87
N LEU A 295 -0.06 45.68 -8.42
CA LEU A 295 0.20 44.87 -7.24
C LEU A 295 1.03 45.70 -6.25
N GLY A 296 0.44 46.03 -5.10
CA GLY A 296 1.13 46.67 -4.00
C GLY A 296 2.35 45.85 -3.58
N ALA A 297 3.52 46.46 -3.66
CA ALA A 297 4.79 45.85 -3.32
C ALA A 297 5.09 46.06 -1.83
N ASP A 298 4.79 45.04 -1.01
CA ASP A 298 5.38 44.91 0.33
C ASP A 298 6.61 43.98 0.24
N PRO A 299 7.84 44.52 0.15
CA PRO A 299 9.06 43.73 -0.08
C PRO A 299 9.36 42.73 1.06
N HIS A 300 8.87 43.01 2.28
CA HIS A 300 9.06 42.14 3.45
C HIS A 300 8.27 40.83 3.37
N ARG A 301 7.11 40.79 2.68
CA ARG A 301 6.36 39.54 2.52
C ARG A 301 7.03 38.61 1.52
N LEU A 302 7.50 39.15 0.40
CA LEU A 302 8.25 38.39 -0.61
C LEU A 302 9.51 37.75 -0.02
N GLN A 303 10.28 38.47 0.81
CA GLN A 303 11.43 37.90 1.49
C GLN A 303 11.07 36.78 2.48
N SER A 304 9.94 36.88 3.19
CA SER A 304 9.48 35.81 4.08
C SER A 304 9.02 34.56 3.31
N TYR A 305 8.45 34.71 2.12
CA TYR A 305 8.09 33.58 1.24
C TYR A 305 9.33 32.94 0.61
N VAL A 306 10.30 33.74 0.19
CA VAL A 306 11.59 33.25 -0.35
C VAL A 306 12.38 32.49 0.71
N ASN A 307 12.40 32.97 1.96
CA ASN A 307 13.07 32.26 3.06
C ASN A 307 12.34 30.97 3.48
N ARG A 308 11.01 30.87 3.29
CA ARG A 308 10.26 29.62 3.44
C ARG A 308 10.48 28.63 2.29
N LEU A 309 10.72 29.13 1.08
CA LEU A 309 11.06 28.32 -0.10
C LEU A 309 12.49 27.78 -0.07
N LEU A 310 13.41 28.46 0.64
CA LEU A 310 14.81 28.04 0.81
C LEU A 310 15.02 27.04 1.95
N ASP A 311 13.98 26.68 2.72
CA ASP A 311 14.09 25.63 3.74
C ASP A 311 14.07 24.24 3.07
N VAL A 312 15.24 23.60 3.02
CA VAL A 312 15.51 22.34 2.30
C VAL A 312 14.58 21.19 2.73
N ARG A 313 14.09 21.21 3.98
CA ARG A 313 13.13 20.21 4.48
C ARG A 313 11.72 20.42 3.91
N ILE A 314 11.32 21.67 3.68
CA ILE A 314 10.05 22.04 3.08
C ILE A 314 10.13 21.80 1.56
N GLN A 315 11.27 22.04 0.94
CA GLN A 315 11.51 21.78 -0.48
C GLN A 315 11.24 20.33 -0.89
N LYS A 316 11.62 19.33 -0.09
CA LYS A 316 11.37 17.91 -0.47
C LYS A 316 9.88 17.58 -0.54
N TRP A 317 9.08 18.08 0.39
CA TRP A 317 7.64 17.80 0.47
C TRP A 317 6.81 18.73 -0.43
N VAL A 318 7.22 19.99 -0.56
CA VAL A 318 6.57 20.98 -1.43
C VAL A 318 6.90 20.74 -2.90
N MET A 319 8.11 20.30 -3.26
CA MET A 319 8.40 19.89 -4.65
C MET A 319 7.71 18.58 -5.01
N PHE A 320 7.59 17.61 -4.08
CA PHE A 320 6.81 16.40 -4.33
C PHE A 320 5.33 16.72 -4.51
N SER A 321 4.76 17.60 -3.68
CA SER A 321 3.37 18.05 -3.80
C SER A 321 3.14 18.93 -5.04
N ALA A 322 4.08 19.79 -5.42
CA ALA A 322 3.94 20.68 -6.58
C ALA A 322 4.14 19.92 -7.91
N ALA A 323 5.08 18.98 -7.97
CA ALA A 323 5.21 18.07 -9.11
C ALA A 323 3.96 17.20 -9.29
N TRP A 324 3.37 16.75 -8.18
CA TRP A 324 2.13 15.97 -8.21
C TRP A 324 0.91 16.79 -8.67
N ASN A 325 0.86 18.07 -8.33
CA ASN A 325 -0.25 18.96 -8.69
C ASN A 325 -0.13 19.52 -10.12
N GLU A 326 1.03 19.39 -10.79
CA GLU A 326 1.23 19.80 -12.19
C GLU A 326 0.96 18.69 -13.20
N VAL A 327 0.90 17.42 -12.77
CA VAL A 327 0.43 16.27 -13.57
C VAL A 327 -1.11 16.17 -13.59
N VAL A 328 -1.79 16.94 -12.73
CA VAL A 328 -3.22 17.30 -12.86
C VAL A 328 -3.38 18.51 -13.79
#